data_AF-A0A1V3PQZ7-F1
#
_entry.id   AF-A0A1V3PQZ7-F1
#
_cell.length_a   1.000
_cell.length_b   1.000
_cell.length_c   1.000
_cell.angle_alpha   90.00
_cell.angle_beta   90.00
_cell.angle_gamma   90.00
#
_symmetry.space_group_name_H-M   'P 1'
#
loop_
_entity.id
_entity.type
_entity.pdbx_description
1 polymer ?
#
loop_
_entity_poly.entity_id
_entity_poly.type
_entity_poly.pdbx_seq_one_letter_code
_entity_poly.pdbx_strand_id
1 'polypeptide(L)'
;MSALRDRGIVRSSNNPVADYTETLVSRVLGLSLESQSQAGYDARGTDGTRYQIKGRRLTPHNKSTQLSALRNLALRPFDTLAAVVYATDLSVLYGALIPIEVVAELSRFSTHSNSHIFLFRRNVLEDSRVTDITAALSAP
;
A
#
# COMPACT_ATOMS: atom_id res chain seq x y z
N MET A 1 2.06 16.78 -13.97
CA MET A 1 1.49 16.75 -12.59
C MET A 1 0.18 17.52 -12.50
N SER A 2 0.07 18.79 -12.94
CA SER A 2 -1.24 19.51 -12.91
C SER A 2 -2.35 18.76 -13.66
N ALA A 3 -2.10 18.32 -14.90
CA ALA A 3 -3.11 17.63 -15.70
C ALA A 3 -3.63 16.29 -15.10
N LEU A 4 -2.87 15.62 -14.23
CA LEU A 4 -3.33 14.42 -13.53
C LEU A 4 -4.11 14.77 -12.25
N ARG A 5 -3.73 15.87 -11.58
CA ARG A 5 -4.39 16.38 -10.39
C ARG A 5 -5.75 16.98 -10.74
N ASP A 6 -5.83 17.70 -11.85
CA ASP A 6 -7.06 18.30 -12.39
C ASP A 6 -8.06 17.22 -12.87
N ARG A 7 -7.59 15.98 -13.10
CA ARG A 7 -8.41 14.80 -13.40
C ARG A 7 -8.73 13.93 -12.18
N GLY A 8 -8.31 14.34 -10.97
CA GLY A 8 -8.52 13.59 -9.72
C GLY A 8 -7.72 12.29 -9.60
N ILE A 9 -6.72 12.08 -10.47
CA ILE A 9 -5.90 10.84 -10.53
C ILE A 9 -4.79 10.87 -9.47
N VAL A 10 -4.29 12.07 -9.14
CA VAL A 10 -3.27 12.29 -8.11
C VAL A 10 -3.72 13.42 -7.19
N ARG A 11 -3.36 13.33 -5.90
CA ARG A 11 -3.79 14.23 -4.81
C ARG A 11 -2.67 15.17 -4.35
N SER A 12 -1.42 14.87 -4.69
CA SER A 12 -0.23 15.62 -4.29
C SER A 12 0.84 15.66 -5.38
N SER A 13 1.92 16.41 -5.13
CA SER A 13 3.13 16.45 -5.97
C SER A 13 4.06 15.26 -5.75
N ASN A 14 3.75 14.39 -4.78
CA ASN A 14 4.55 13.21 -4.46
C ASN A 14 4.26 12.07 -5.43
N ASN A 15 5.11 11.04 -5.37
CA ASN A 15 5.12 9.85 -6.22
C ASN A 15 3.70 9.48 -6.73
N PRO A 16 3.38 9.65 -8.03
CA PRO A 16 2.03 9.47 -8.57
C PRO A 16 1.47 8.06 -8.35
N VAL A 17 2.35 7.08 -8.10
CA VAL A 17 1.97 5.71 -7.74
C VAL A 17 1.27 5.64 -6.38
N ALA A 18 1.67 6.46 -5.40
CA ALA A 18 1.08 6.46 -4.06
C ALA A 18 -0.39 6.91 -4.13
N ASP A 19 -0.63 8.12 -4.63
CA ASP A 19 -1.98 8.69 -4.76
C ASP A 19 -2.90 7.82 -5.64
N TYR A 20 -2.35 7.25 -6.73
CA TYR A 20 -3.07 6.30 -7.57
C TYR A 20 -3.49 5.05 -6.79
N THR A 21 -2.59 4.50 -5.97
CA THR A 21 -2.86 3.30 -5.18
C THR A 21 -3.90 3.57 -4.10
N GLU A 22 -3.79 4.69 -3.38
CA GLU A 22 -4.77 5.12 -2.40
C GLU A 22 -6.16 5.22 -3.01
N THR A 23 -6.26 5.84 -4.18
CA THR A 23 -7.53 6.01 -4.89
C THR A 23 -8.09 4.68 -5.39
N LEU A 24 -7.26 3.83 -6.01
CA LEU A 24 -7.66 2.52 -6.51
C LEU A 24 -8.17 1.62 -5.39
N VAL A 25 -7.36 1.44 -4.34
CA VAL A 25 -7.69 0.57 -3.20
C VAL A 25 -8.96 1.06 -2.50
N SER A 26 -9.07 2.36 -2.26
CA SER A 26 -10.24 2.90 -1.56
C SER A 26 -11.52 2.76 -2.38
N ARG A 27 -11.45 2.92 -3.70
CA ARG A 27 -12.61 2.67 -4.58
C ARG A 27 -13.02 1.20 -4.57
N VAL A 28 -12.08 0.28 -4.68
CA VAL A 28 -12.34 -1.17 -4.75
C VAL A 28 -12.89 -1.71 -3.43
N LEU A 29 -12.40 -1.20 -2.31
CA LEU A 29 -12.76 -1.68 -0.97
C LEU A 29 -13.79 -0.80 -0.25
N GLY A 30 -14.25 0.29 -0.87
CA GLY A 30 -15.19 1.23 -0.25
C GLY A 30 -14.62 1.96 0.97
N LEU A 31 -13.30 2.24 0.98
CA LEU A 31 -12.65 2.90 2.11
C LEU A 31 -12.83 4.42 2.06
N SER A 32 -12.91 5.02 3.25
CA SER A 32 -12.83 6.47 3.42
C SER A 32 -11.38 6.88 3.62
N LEU A 33 -10.83 7.66 2.69
CA LEU A 33 -9.47 8.18 2.81
C LEU A 33 -9.40 9.26 3.89
N GLU A 34 -8.38 9.17 4.74
CA GLU A 34 -8.14 10.12 5.81
C GLU A 34 -7.40 11.36 5.31
N SER A 35 -7.59 12.48 5.99
CA SER A 35 -6.81 13.69 5.72
C SER A 35 -5.35 13.50 6.12
N GLN A 36 -4.41 14.11 5.38
CA GLN A 36 -2.95 13.98 5.55
C GLN A 36 -2.38 14.27 6.96
N SER A 37 -3.20 14.75 7.91
CA SER A 37 -2.81 15.08 9.28
C SER A 37 -2.91 13.91 10.28
N GLN A 38 -3.45 12.75 9.90
CA GLN A 38 -3.53 11.59 10.80
C GLN A 38 -2.27 10.71 10.71
N ALA A 39 -1.69 10.41 11.87
CA ALA A 39 -0.46 9.63 11.93
C ALA A 39 -0.75 8.12 11.79
N GLY A 40 -0.28 7.51 10.70
CA GLY A 40 0.00 6.08 10.65
C GLY A 40 -0.95 5.18 9.85
N TYR A 41 -2.00 5.72 9.24
CA TYR A 41 -2.85 5.00 8.28
C TYR A 41 -3.44 5.99 7.26
N ASP A 42 -3.81 5.50 6.08
CA ASP A 42 -4.25 6.34 4.94
C ASP A 42 -5.77 6.30 4.73
N ALA A 43 -6.45 5.22 5.15
CA ALA A 43 -7.89 5.05 4.97
C ALA A 43 -8.53 4.24 6.10
N ARG A 44 -9.86 4.36 6.24
CA ARG A 44 -10.66 3.59 7.19
C ARG A 44 -11.82 2.87 6.50
N GLY A 45 -12.05 1.62 6.86
CA GLY A 45 -13.21 0.82 6.46
C GLY A 45 -14.48 1.21 7.22
N THR A 46 -15.65 0.81 6.72
CA THR A 46 -16.94 1.05 7.38
C THR A 46 -17.06 0.33 8.73
N ASP A 47 -16.30 -0.73 8.91
CA ASP A 47 -16.15 -1.50 10.15
C ASP A 47 -15.17 -0.86 11.15
N GLY A 48 -14.55 0.26 10.78
CA GLY A 48 -13.54 0.94 11.59
C GLY A 48 -12.10 0.45 11.36
N THR A 49 -11.88 -0.57 10.52
CA THR A 49 -10.54 -1.10 10.23
C THR A 49 -9.66 -0.01 9.61
N ARG A 50 -8.45 0.19 10.16
CA ARG A 50 -7.51 1.20 9.68
C ARG A 50 -6.54 0.58 8.67
N TYR A 51 -6.45 1.19 7.50
CA TYR A 51 -5.63 0.73 6.39
C TYR A 51 -4.45 1.67 6.15
N GLN A 52 -3.24 1.14 6.17
CA GLN A 52 -2.11 1.77 5.48
C GLN A 52 -2.09 1.26 4.04
N ILE A 53 -1.93 2.13 3.05
CA ILE A 53 -1.94 1.82 1.63
C ILE A 53 -0.54 2.08 1.06
N LYS A 54 0.02 1.12 0.33
CA LYS A 54 1.36 1.23 -0.26
C LYS A 54 1.38 0.65 -1.67
N GLY A 55 1.82 1.47 -2.62
CA GLY A 55 2.01 1.07 -4.02
C GLY A 55 3.48 0.93 -4.40
N ARG A 56 3.81 -0.06 -5.23
CA ARG A 56 5.15 -0.26 -5.79
C ARG A 56 5.11 -0.52 -7.28
N ARG A 57 5.67 0.39 -8.07
CA ARG A 57 5.85 0.21 -9.51
C ARG A 57 7.19 -0.44 -9.81
N LEU A 58 7.18 -1.58 -10.51
CA LEU A 58 8.39 -2.22 -11.00
C LEU A 58 8.82 -1.60 -12.33
N THR A 59 10.12 -1.36 -12.47
CA THR A 59 10.73 -0.84 -13.71
C THR A 59 11.91 -1.72 -14.11
N PRO A 60 12.36 -1.68 -15.38
CA PRO A 60 13.56 -2.41 -15.80
C PRO A 60 14.80 -2.11 -14.94
N HIS A 61 14.91 -0.87 -14.44
CA HIS A 61 16.01 -0.41 -13.59
C HIS A 61 15.80 -0.70 -12.10
N ASN A 62 14.56 -1.00 -11.66
CA ASN A 62 14.27 -1.32 -10.27
C ASN A 62 13.16 -2.39 -10.17
N LYS A 63 13.60 -3.64 -10.00
CA LYS A 63 12.73 -4.81 -9.82
C LYS A 63 12.40 -5.11 -8.36
N SER A 64 12.88 -4.29 -7.41
CA SER A 64 12.63 -4.51 -5.99
C SER A 64 11.17 -4.25 -5.64
N THR A 65 10.58 -5.17 -4.87
CA THR A 65 9.24 -5.06 -4.29
C THR A 65 9.23 -4.41 -2.91
N GLN A 66 10.35 -3.78 -2.52
CA GLN A 66 10.45 -3.05 -1.27
C GLN A 66 9.47 -1.87 -1.25
N LEU A 67 8.61 -1.83 -0.24
CA LEU A 67 7.71 -0.72 0.02
C LEU A 67 8.43 0.42 0.73
N SER A 68 7.85 1.62 0.73
CA SER A 68 8.36 2.71 1.56
C SER A 68 8.34 2.32 3.04
N ALA A 69 9.25 2.92 3.82
CA ALA A 69 9.42 2.66 5.24
C ALA A 69 8.09 2.64 6.03
N LEU A 70 7.91 1.61 6.85
CA LEU A 70 6.83 1.50 7.82
C LEU A 70 7.38 1.84 9.20
N ARG A 71 6.72 2.73 9.94
CA ARG A 71 7.23 3.22 11.23
C ARG A 71 6.30 2.83 12.35
N ASN A 72 6.85 2.76 13.56
CA ASN A 72 6.10 2.56 14.80
C ASN A 72 5.18 1.34 14.78
N LEU A 73 5.54 0.24 14.11
CA LEU A 73 4.68 -0.96 14.03
C LEU A 73 4.30 -1.50 15.42
N ALA A 74 5.18 -1.34 16.42
CA ALA A 74 4.90 -1.68 17.82
C ALA A 74 3.72 -0.87 18.43
N LEU A 75 3.45 0.34 17.95
CA LEU A 75 2.31 1.17 18.37
C LEU A 75 1.02 0.84 17.61
N ARG A 76 1.04 -0.16 16.71
CA ARG A 76 -0.09 -0.59 15.90
C ARG A 76 -0.84 0.56 15.20
N PRO A 77 -0.15 1.34 14.35
CA PRO A 77 -0.70 2.54 13.72
C PRO A 77 -1.82 2.25 12.72
N PHE A 78 -1.85 1.04 12.17
CA PHE A 78 -2.89 0.52 11.28
C PHE A 78 -3.19 -0.94 11.66
N ASP A 79 -4.28 -1.48 11.13
CA ASP A 79 -4.69 -2.87 11.35
C ASP A 79 -4.32 -3.73 10.14
N THR A 80 -4.50 -3.19 8.94
CA THR A 80 -4.21 -3.87 7.67
C THR A 80 -3.35 -3.01 6.74
N LEU A 81 -2.35 -3.62 6.11
CA LEU A 81 -1.61 -3.03 5.00
C LEU A 81 -2.25 -3.48 3.68
N ALA A 82 -2.78 -2.54 2.91
CA ALA A 82 -3.16 -2.75 1.52
C ALA A 82 -1.95 -2.46 0.61
N ALA A 83 -1.32 -3.51 0.10
CA ALA A 83 -0.13 -3.40 -0.73
C ALA A 83 -0.45 -3.77 -2.19
N VAL A 84 0.04 -2.97 -3.14
CA VAL A 84 -0.16 -3.22 -4.58
C VAL A 84 1.16 -3.10 -5.33
N VAL A 85 1.44 -4.09 -6.18
CA VAL A 85 2.58 -4.09 -7.09
C VAL A 85 2.09 -3.92 -8.52
N TYR A 86 2.72 -2.99 -9.23
CA TYR A 86 2.38 -2.63 -10.60
C TYR A 86 3.51 -2.96 -11.57
N ALA A 87 3.13 -3.22 -12.82
CA ALA A 87 4.07 -3.22 -13.93
C ALA A 87 4.43 -1.77 -14.31
N THR A 88 5.32 -1.62 -15.29
CA THR A 88 5.84 -0.30 -15.69
C THR A 88 4.74 0.63 -16.24
N ASP A 89 3.68 0.06 -16.82
CA ASP A 89 2.52 0.77 -17.38
C ASP A 89 1.39 1.03 -16.36
N LEU A 90 1.61 0.76 -15.07
CA LEU A 90 0.63 0.83 -13.98
C LEU A 90 -0.48 -0.23 -14.01
N SER A 91 -0.38 -1.26 -14.86
CA SER A 91 -1.21 -2.46 -14.70
C SER A 91 -0.89 -3.15 -13.36
N VAL A 92 -1.93 -3.64 -12.68
CA VAL A 92 -1.79 -4.36 -11.42
C VAL A 92 -1.20 -5.75 -11.71
N LEU A 93 -0.05 -6.06 -11.08
CA LEU A 93 0.56 -7.40 -11.15
C LEU A 93 0.05 -8.31 -10.04
N TYR A 94 -0.09 -7.76 -8.84
CA TYR A 94 -0.71 -8.39 -7.68
C TYR A 94 -0.95 -7.36 -6.57
N GLY A 95 -1.91 -7.64 -5.70
CA GLY A 95 -2.18 -6.84 -4.52
C GLY A 95 -2.84 -7.67 -3.41
N ALA A 96 -2.62 -7.26 -2.16
CA ALA A 96 -3.12 -7.98 -1.01
C ALA A 96 -3.46 -7.08 0.17
N LEU A 97 -4.34 -7.61 1.03
CA LEU A 97 -4.57 -7.13 2.39
C LEU A 97 -3.74 -8.00 3.35
N ILE A 98 -2.85 -7.35 4.08
CA ILE A 98 -1.84 -8.01 4.92
C ILE A 98 -2.02 -7.52 6.35
N PRO A 99 -2.39 -8.39 7.32
CA PRO A 99 -2.50 -8.01 8.73
C PRO A 99 -1.18 -7.44 9.27
N ILE A 100 -1.26 -6.48 10.18
CA ILE A 100 -0.06 -5.83 10.74
C ILE A 100 0.92 -6.82 11.40
N GLU A 101 0.43 -7.94 11.93
CA GLU A 101 1.23 -9.02 12.49
C GLU A 101 2.13 -9.65 11.43
N VAL A 102 1.56 -9.99 10.27
CA VAL A 102 2.30 -10.52 9.11
C VAL A 102 3.32 -9.49 8.62
N VAL A 103 2.92 -8.21 8.56
CA VAL A 103 3.83 -7.13 8.18
C VAL A 103 5.01 -7.04 9.14
N ALA A 104 4.76 -7.07 10.44
CA ALA A 104 5.79 -6.98 11.47
C ALA A 104 6.75 -8.19 11.43
N GLU A 105 6.21 -9.41 11.30
CA GLU A 105 6.96 -10.67 11.23
C GLU A 105 7.88 -10.74 10.01
N LEU A 106 7.39 -10.32 8.83
CA LEU A 106 8.14 -10.40 7.57
C LEU A 106 8.98 -9.16 7.28
N SER A 107 8.88 -8.11 8.12
CA SER A 107 9.68 -6.90 7.97
C SER A 107 11.06 -7.03 8.61
N ARG A 108 12.06 -6.47 7.96
CA ARG A 108 13.39 -6.27 8.57
C ARG A 108 13.47 -4.88 9.20
N PHE A 109 13.78 -4.81 10.49
CA PHE A 109 14.06 -3.52 11.14
C PHE A 109 15.38 -2.90 10.63
N SER A 110 15.35 -1.61 10.38
CA SER A 110 16.50 -0.79 9.98
C SER A 110 16.77 0.25 11.04
N THR A 111 17.88 0.08 11.76
CA THR A 111 18.35 1.02 12.79
C THR A 111 18.67 2.39 12.20
N HIS A 112 19.24 2.45 10.99
CA HIS A 112 19.62 3.71 10.32
C HIS A 112 18.42 4.63 10.05
N SER A 113 17.27 4.06 9.67
CA SER A 113 16.06 4.82 9.33
C SER A 113 14.99 4.78 10.41
N ASN A 114 15.26 4.09 11.52
CA ASN A 114 14.32 3.75 12.58
C ASN A 114 12.96 3.28 12.03
N SER A 115 13.01 2.31 11.10
CA SER A 115 11.83 1.86 10.36
C SER A 115 11.90 0.38 10.00
N HIS A 116 10.74 -0.17 9.65
CA HIS A 116 10.58 -1.52 9.14
C HIS A 116 10.58 -1.51 7.61
N ILE A 117 11.46 -2.32 7.05
CA ILE A 117 11.58 -2.54 5.62
C ILE A 117 10.80 -3.82 5.29
N PHE A 118 9.69 -3.65 4.58
CA PHE A 118 8.87 -4.74 4.09
C PHE A 118 9.06 -4.92 2.58
N LEU A 119 9.35 -6.15 2.15
CA LEU A 119 9.41 -6.51 0.73
C LEU A 119 8.14 -7.29 0.39
N PHE A 120 7.25 -6.69 -0.39
CA PHE A 120 6.01 -7.35 -0.80
C PHE A 120 6.27 -8.32 -1.95
N ARG A 121 7.00 -9.40 -1.67
CA ARG A 121 7.27 -10.49 -2.63
C ARG A 121 6.00 -11.29 -2.89
N ARG A 122 5.92 -11.96 -4.04
CA ARG A 122 4.73 -12.74 -4.43
C ARG A 122 4.41 -13.87 -3.46
N ASN A 123 5.42 -14.49 -2.82
CA ASN A 123 5.21 -15.55 -1.83
C ASN A 123 4.51 -15.05 -0.55
N VAL A 124 4.40 -13.74 -0.31
CA VAL A 124 3.57 -13.22 0.80
C VAL A 124 2.09 -13.58 0.60
N LEU A 125 1.65 -13.77 -0.65
CA LEU A 125 0.29 -14.22 -0.97
C LEU A 125 -0.01 -15.66 -0.53
N GLU A 126 1.03 -16.44 -0.21
CA GLU A 126 0.90 -17.83 0.24
C GLU A 126 0.62 -17.93 1.75
N ASP A 127 0.77 -16.83 2.51
CA ASP A 127 0.41 -16.80 3.93
C ASP A 127 -1.13 -16.83 4.07
N SER A 128 -1.65 -17.83 4.81
CA SER A 128 -3.09 -18.02 5.03
C SER A 128 -3.81 -16.82 5.67
N ARG A 129 -3.09 -15.90 6.32
CA ARG A 129 -3.63 -14.68 6.93
C ARG A 129 -3.77 -13.53 5.91
N VAL A 130 -3.16 -13.67 4.74
CA VAL A 130 -3.14 -12.65 3.69
C VAL A 130 -4.32 -12.86 2.75
N THR A 131 -5.05 -11.80 2.44
CA THR A 131 -6.13 -11.84 1.45
C THR A 131 -5.63 -11.28 0.13
N ASP A 132 -5.55 -12.13 -0.90
CA ASP A 132 -5.26 -11.70 -2.27
C ASP A 132 -6.46 -10.94 -2.85
N ILE A 133 -6.24 -9.67 -3.23
CA ILE A 133 -7.25 -8.79 -3.83
C ILE A 133 -6.90 -8.43 -5.29
N THR A 134 -5.96 -9.14 -5.91
CA THR A 134 -5.46 -8.87 -7.26
C THR A 134 -6.58 -8.80 -8.29
N ALA A 135 -7.52 -9.76 -8.25
CA ALA A 135 -8.64 -9.80 -9.19
C ALA A 135 -9.55 -8.57 -9.07
N ALA A 136 -9.85 -8.13 -7.84
CA ALA A 136 -10.68 -6.97 -7.59
C ALA A 136 -10.01 -5.65 -8.04
N LEU A 137 -8.68 -5.55 -7.87
CA LEU A 137 -7.88 -4.41 -8.30
C LEU A 137 -7.68 -4.33 -9.82
N SER A 138 -7.84 -5.46 -10.52
CA SER A 138 -7.62 -5.56 -11.98
C SER A 138 -8.92 -5.49 -12.78
N ALA A 139 -10.06 -5.32 -12.12
CA ALA A 139 -11.36 -5.19 -12.78
C ALA A 139 -11.44 -3.87 -13.58
N PRO A 140 -12.05 -3.88 -14.78
CA PRO A 140 -12.18 -2.72 -15.65
C PRO A 140 -13.09 -1.61 -15.10
#